data_AF-A0A6V7DP00-F1
#
_entry.id   AF-A0A6V7DP00-F1
#
_cell.length_a   1.000
_cell.length_b   1.000
_cell.length_c   1.000
_cell.angle_alpha   90.00
_cell.angle_beta   90.00
_cell.angle_gamma   90.00
#
_symmetry.space_group_name_H-M   'P 1'
#
loop_
_entity.id
_entity.type
_entity.pdbx_description
1 polymer ?
#
loop_
_entity_poly.entity_id
_entity_poly.type
_entity_poly.pdbx_seq_one_letter_code
_entity_poly.pdbx_strand_id
1 'polypeptide(L)'
;MVEASKPEVAPPPRYQVLLLNDDYTPMDFVVTVLEQFFNLSLEQATQVMLHVHTRGRGVCGVYSREVAESKVAQVNEFSRMNQHPLLCTMEQT
;
A
#
# COMPACT_ATOMS: atom_id res chain seq x y z
N MET A 1 33.39 -23.97 29.56
CA MET A 1 33.07 -23.56 28.18
C MET A 1 31.80 -22.74 28.24
N VAL A 2 31.83 -21.49 27.83
CA VAL A 2 30.63 -20.63 27.81
C VAL A 2 30.07 -20.74 26.40
N GLU A 3 28.97 -21.46 26.25
CA GLU A 3 28.24 -21.53 24.99
C GLU A 3 27.57 -20.18 24.75
N ALA A 4 28.08 -19.41 23.79
CA ALA A 4 27.44 -18.18 23.36
C ALA A 4 26.14 -18.54 22.63
N SER A 5 25.02 -18.38 23.32
CA SER A 5 23.68 -18.45 22.75
C SER A 5 23.58 -17.49 21.57
N LYS A 6 23.30 -18.01 20.37
CA LYS A 6 23.06 -17.20 19.16
C LYS A 6 21.96 -16.17 19.47
N PRO A 7 22.15 -14.88 19.18
CA PRO A 7 21.08 -13.90 19.34
C PRO A 7 19.92 -14.32 18.44
N GLU A 8 18.76 -14.55 19.04
CA GLU A 8 17.51 -14.80 18.33
C GLU A 8 17.05 -13.47 17.71
N VAL A 9 17.45 -13.22 16.46
CA VAL A 9 17.06 -12.02 15.73
C VAL A 9 15.59 -12.18 15.34
N ALA A 10 14.72 -11.38 15.96
CA ALA A 10 13.31 -11.33 15.57
C ALA A 10 13.19 -10.98 14.07
N PRO A 11 12.27 -11.62 13.32
CA PRO A 11 12.09 -11.33 11.91
C PRO A 11 11.74 -9.84 11.70
N PRO A 12 12.15 -9.22 10.58
CA PRO A 12 11.86 -7.83 10.33
C PRO A 12 10.34 -7.56 10.29
N PRO A 13 9.86 -6.44 10.86
CA PRO A 13 8.46 -6.09 10.80
C PRO A 13 8.01 -5.89 9.35
N ARG A 14 6.78 -6.34 9.06
CA ARG A 14 6.11 -6.14 7.77
C ARG A 14 5.12 -4.99 7.89
N TYR A 15 4.86 -4.34 6.76
CA TYR A 15 3.97 -3.18 6.67
C TYR A 15 2.95 -3.43 5.57
N GLN A 16 1.67 -3.24 5.89
CA GLN A 16 0.62 -3.13 4.89
C GLN A 16 0.65 -1.73 4.30
N VAL A 17 0.56 -1.63 2.98
CA VAL A 17 0.29 -0.36 2.28
C VAL A 17 -1.19 -0.33 1.92
N LEU A 18 -1.85 0.78 2.22
CA LEU A 18 -3.29 0.93 2.11
C LEU A 18 -3.66 2.18 1.32
N LEU A 19 -4.73 2.10 0.54
CA LEU A 19 -5.45 3.25 0.02
C LEU A 19 -6.66 3.54 0.90
N LEU A 20 -6.93 4.82 1.13
CA LEU A 20 -8.12 5.31 1.84
C LEU A 20 -9.12 5.87 0.83
N ASN A 21 -10.41 5.63 1.09
CA ASN A 21 -11.48 6.14 0.26
C ASN A 21 -11.64 7.65 0.42
N ASP A 22 -12.06 8.30 -0.66
CA ASP A 22 -12.49 9.69 -0.71
C ASP A 22 -13.59 9.83 -1.79
N ASP A 23 -14.30 10.96 -1.79
CA ASP A 23 -15.46 11.17 -2.67
C ASP A 23 -15.11 11.82 -4.03
N TYR A 24 -13.83 12.06 -4.33
CA TYR A 24 -13.39 12.88 -5.46
C TYR A 24 -12.45 12.15 -6.43
N THR A 25 -11.70 11.15 -5.98
CA THR A 25 -10.79 10.38 -6.82
C THR A 25 -11.58 9.41 -7.73
N PRO A 26 -11.41 9.49 -9.06
CA PRO A 26 -12.05 8.56 -9.99
C PRO A 26 -11.65 7.09 -9.78
N MET A 27 -12.60 6.16 -9.96
CA MET A 27 -12.35 4.72 -9.78
C MET A 27 -11.28 4.17 -10.73
N ASP A 28 -11.27 4.63 -11.98
CA ASP A 28 -10.28 4.28 -13.00
C ASP A 28 -8.87 4.79 -12.64
N PHE A 29 -8.77 5.95 -12.00
CA PHE A 29 -7.51 6.43 -11.44
C PHE A 29 -6.99 5.51 -10.34
N VAL A 30 -7.87 5.06 -9.41
CA VAL A 30 -7.49 4.10 -8.36
C VAL A 30 -7.00 2.78 -8.97
N VAL A 31 -7.68 2.27 -10.00
CA VAL A 31 -7.25 1.08 -10.73
C VAL A 31 -5.87 1.29 -11.36
N THR A 32 -5.64 2.44 -12.01
CA THR A 32 -4.33 2.79 -12.61
C THR A 32 -3.22 2.80 -11.57
N VAL A 33 -3.46 3.37 -10.38
CA VAL A 33 -2.52 3.36 -9.26
C VAL A 33 -2.17 1.92 -8.84
N LEU A 34 -3.19 1.06 -8.73
CA LEU A 34 -3.02 -0.33 -8.31
C LEU A 34 -2.24 -1.17 -9.33
N GLU A 35 -2.50 -0.99 -10.63
CA GLU A 35 -1.74 -1.66 -11.68
C GLU A 35 -0.28 -1.17 -11.74
N GLN A 36 -0.08 0.16 -11.73
CA GLN A 36 1.23 0.77 -11.94
C GLN A 36 2.19 0.59 -10.75
N PHE A 37 1.72 0.79 -9.52
CA PHE A 37 2.59 0.83 -8.35
C PHE A 37 2.57 -0.47 -7.54
N PHE A 38 1.56 -1.33 -7.71
CA PHE A 38 1.43 -2.58 -6.97
C PHE A 38 1.47 -3.83 -7.86
N ASN A 39 1.60 -3.66 -9.18
CA ASN A 39 1.69 -4.73 -10.16
C ASN A 39 0.49 -5.69 -10.09
N LEU A 40 -0.67 -5.17 -9.71
CA LEU A 40 -1.91 -5.93 -9.72
C LEU A 40 -2.41 -6.07 -11.16
N SER A 41 -3.03 -7.21 -11.50
CA SER A 41 -3.81 -7.30 -12.74
C SER A 41 -5.04 -6.39 -12.66
N LEU A 42 -5.63 -6.05 -13.81
CA LEU A 42 -6.88 -5.28 -13.87
C LEU A 42 -7.98 -5.86 -12.97
N GLU A 43 -8.13 -7.19 -12.95
CA GLU A 43 -9.11 -7.86 -12.11
C GLU A 43 -8.82 -7.65 -10.62
N GLN A 44 -7.57 -7.88 -10.20
CA GLN A 44 -7.14 -7.68 -8.80
C GLN A 44 -7.28 -6.21 -8.38
N ALA A 45 -6.84 -5.28 -9.24
CA ALA A 45 -6.94 -3.85 -9.04
C ALA A 45 -8.40 -3.40 -8.88
N THR A 46 -9.30 -3.91 -9.73
CA THR A 46 -10.73 -3.61 -9.66
C THR A 46 -11.33 -4.10 -8.34
N GLN A 47 -10.98 -5.31 -7.89
CA GLN A 47 -11.46 -5.84 -6.61
C GLN A 47 -10.98 -5.00 -5.41
N VAL A 48 -9.70 -4.62 -5.40
CA VAL A 48 -9.15 -3.78 -4.33
C VAL A 48 -9.78 -2.39 -4.36
N MET A 49 -9.95 -1.78 -5.54
CA MET A 49 -10.63 -0.49 -5.71
C MET A 49 -12.05 -0.54 -5.15
N LEU A 50 -12.85 -1.56 -5.51
CA LEU A 50 -14.21 -1.72 -4.98
C LEU A 50 -14.19 -1.92 -3.45
N HIS A 51 -13.18 -2.60 -2.91
CA HIS A 51 -13.02 -2.76 -1.47
C HIS A 51 -12.73 -1.41 -0.79
N VAL A 52 -11.81 -0.60 -1.32
CA VAL A 52 -11.55 0.77 -0.83
C VAL A 52 -12.86 1.57 -0.83
N HIS A 53 -13.56 1.60 -1.97
CA HIS A 53 -14.79 2.37 -2.13
C HIS A 53 -15.89 1.98 -1.12
N THR A 54 -16.09 0.68 -0.92
CA THR A 54 -17.21 0.17 -0.10
C THR A 54 -16.86 0.04 1.39
N ARG A 55 -15.57 -0.02 1.76
CA ARG A 55 -15.11 -0.26 3.14
C ARG A 55 -14.32 0.89 3.73
N GLY A 56 -14.07 1.95 2.96
CA GLY A 56 -13.33 3.13 3.39
C GLY A 56 -11.81 2.99 3.30
N ARG A 57 -11.27 1.77 3.19
CA ARG A 57 -9.85 1.48 2.97
C ARG A 57 -9.64 0.12 2.35
N GLY A 58 -8.49 -0.10 1.72
CA GLY A 58 -8.11 -1.40 1.16
C GLY A 58 -6.60 -1.62 1.14
N VAL A 59 -6.18 -2.85 1.36
CA VAL A 59 -4.76 -3.25 1.36
C VAL A 59 -4.31 -3.49 -0.08
N CYS A 60 -3.23 -2.80 -0.47
CA CYS A 60 -2.64 -2.91 -1.81
C CYS A 60 -1.50 -3.93 -1.84
N GLY A 61 -0.81 -4.14 -0.71
CA GLY A 61 0.26 -5.11 -0.58
C GLY A 61 0.97 -5.06 0.77
N VAL A 62 1.83 -6.06 1.03
CA VAL A 62 2.62 -6.18 2.27
C VAL A 62 4.10 -6.18 1.94
N TYR A 63 4.87 -5.29 2.57
CA TYR A 63 6.27 -5.03 2.22
C TYR A 63 7.17 -4.90 3.46
N SER A 64 8.48 -4.79 3.24
CA SER A 64 9.38 -4.23 4.25
C SER A 64 9.10 -2.74 4.42
N ARG A 65 9.54 -2.16 5.54
CA ARG A 65 9.35 -0.74 5.85
C ARG A 65 9.80 0.19 4.71
N GLU A 66 11.04 0.03 4.23
CA GLU A 66 11.63 0.89 3.20
C GLU A 66 10.85 0.86 1.88
N VAL A 67 10.41 -0.34 1.47
CA VAL A 67 9.60 -0.51 0.25
C VAL A 67 8.20 0.08 0.45
N ALA A 68 7.59 -0.09 1.62
CA ALA A 68 6.30 0.50 1.95
C ALA A 68 6.37 2.04 1.94
N GLU A 69 7.37 2.64 2.60
CA GLU A 69 7.61 4.09 2.63
C GLU A 69 7.77 4.65 1.21
N SER A 70 8.56 3.98 0.36
CA SER A 70 8.76 4.39 -1.03
C SER A 70 7.47 4.33 -1.84
N LYS A 71 6.69 3.25 -1.72
CA LYS A 71 5.40 3.12 -2.44
C LYS A 71 4.39 4.16 -1.99
N VAL A 72 4.28 4.41 -0.68
CA VAL A 72 3.42 5.46 -0.13
C VAL A 72 3.77 6.82 -0.71
N ALA A 73 5.06 7.18 -0.71
CA ALA A 73 5.53 8.45 -1.26
C ALA A 73 5.23 8.58 -2.77
N GLN A 74 5.49 7.54 -3.55
CA GLN A 74 5.25 7.51 -5.00
C GLN A 74 3.76 7.68 -5.35
N VAL A 75 2.88 6.96 -4.67
CA VAL A 75 1.43 7.01 -4.93
C VAL A 75 0.85 8.37 -4.52
N ASN A 76 1.25 8.91 -3.38
CA ASN A 76 0.76 10.22 -2.93
C ASN A 76 1.23 11.35 -3.86
N GLU A 77 2.49 11.30 -4.31
CA GLU A 77 3.00 12.28 -5.27
C GLU A 77 2.27 12.19 -6.61
N PHE A 78 2.09 10.98 -7.14
CA PHE A 78 1.34 10.76 -8.39
C PHE A 78 -0.11 11.24 -8.29
N SER A 79 -0.77 11.00 -7.15
CA SER A 79 -2.14 11.47 -6.90
C SER A 79 -2.20 13.00 -6.89
N ARG A 80 -1.26 13.66 -6.19
CA ARG A 80 -1.14 15.12 -6.17
C ARG A 80 -0.90 15.71 -7.57
N MET A 81 0.00 15.12 -8.35
CA MET A 81 0.31 15.57 -9.71
C MET A 81 -0.90 15.49 -10.65
N ASN A 82 -1.79 14.51 -10.42
CA ASN A 82 -3.04 14.34 -11.18
C ASN A 82 -4.23 15.04 -10.51
N GLN A 83 -4.02 15.88 -9.50
CA GLN A 83 -5.05 16.66 -8.81
C GLN A 83 -6.13 15.80 -8.12
N HIS A 84 -5.76 14.62 -7.64
CA HIS A 84 -6.64 13.74 -6.86
C HIS A 84 -6.24 13.74 -5.39
N PRO A 85 -7.22 13.79 -4.45
CA PRO A 85 -6.94 13.76 -3.01
C PRO A 85 -6.69 12.34 -2.46
N LEU A 86 -6.55 11.34 -3.33
CA LEU A 86 -6.28 9.95 -2.96
C LEU A 86 -5.13 9.83 -1.96
N LEU A 87 -5.40 9.20 -0.81
CA LEU A 87 -4.42 9.04 0.25
C LEU A 87 -3.94 7.58 0.33
N CYS A 88 -2.63 7.42 0.22
CA CYS A 88 -1.90 6.18 0.47
C CYS A 88 -1.17 6.28 1.82
N THR A 89 -1.24 5.21 2.62
CA THR A 89 -0.59 5.12 3.94
C THR A 89 -0.02 3.71 4.17
N MET A 90 0.70 3.52 5.27
CA MET A 90 1.17 2.21 5.71
C MET A 90 0.95 2.00 7.21
N GLU A 91 0.67 0.75 7.62
CA GLU A 91 0.59 0.34 9.02
C GLU A 91 1.41 -0.94 9.26
N GLN A 92 2.02 -1.05 10.44
CA GLN A 92 2.77 -2.25 10.82
C GLN A 92 1.80 -3.40 11.10
N THR A 93 2.10 -4.59 10.59
CA THR A 93 1.33 -5.82 10.82
C THR A 93 1.69 -6.51 12.11
#